data_AF-A0A0Q9KGT6-F1
#
_entry.id   AF-A0A0Q9KGT6-F1
#
_cell.length_a   1.000
_cell.length_b   1.000
_cell.length_c   1.000
_cell.angle_alpha   90.00
_cell.angle_beta   90.00
_cell.angle_gamma   90.00
#
_symmetry.space_group_name_H-M   'P 1'
#
loop_
_entity.id
_entity.type
_entity.pdbx_description
1 polymer ?
#
loop_
_entity_poly.entity_id
_entity_poly.type
_entity_poly.pdbx_seq_one_letter_code
_entity_poly.pdbx_strand_id
1 'polypeptide(L)'
;MKLGSKQMVDEFTRYGMPQWFRVITGLLEIAGAALLVAGIWNNSLVAIGGWLLAVIMVGAVITHLRIKDPVSKIGMPIILIILTLVVLFIK
;
A
#
# COMPACT_ATOMS: atom_id res chain seq x y z
N MET A 1 4.33 -1.93 11.54
CA MET A 1 3.77 -0.84 10.72
C MET A 1 4.92 -0.03 10.14
N LYS A 2 4.82 0.43 8.88
CA LYS A 2 5.92 1.11 8.18
C LYS A 2 6.52 2.29 8.94
N LEU A 3 5.80 2.94 9.87
CA LEU A 3 6.29 4.13 10.57
C LEU A 3 7.29 3.86 11.71
N GLY A 4 7.27 2.69 12.36
CA GLY A 4 8.04 2.51 13.60
C GLY A 4 8.69 1.14 13.84
N SER A 5 8.44 0.13 13.00
CA SER A 5 9.02 -1.20 13.23
C SER A 5 10.42 -1.33 12.65
N LYS A 6 11.39 -1.82 13.44
CA LYS A 6 12.76 -2.12 13.01
C LYS A 6 12.82 -2.98 11.74
N GLN A 7 11.96 -4.01 11.66
CA GLN A 7 11.83 -4.86 10.46
C GLN A 7 11.56 -4.06 9.16
N MET A 8 10.73 -3.00 9.21
CA MET A 8 10.44 -2.18 8.03
C MET A 8 11.57 -1.21 7.70
N VAL A 9 12.32 -0.76 8.71
CA VAL A 9 13.55 0.02 8.48
C VAL A 9 14.56 -0.82 7.72
N ASP A 10 14.74 -2.08 8.14
CA ASP A 10 15.67 -3.03 7.54
C ASP A 10 15.23 -3.43 6.12
N GLU A 11 13.93 -3.71 5.91
CA GLU A 11 13.39 -4.02 4.59
C GLU A 11 13.54 -2.85 3.61
N PHE A 12 13.24 -1.60 3.99
CA PHE A 12 13.44 -0.45 3.09
C PHE A 12 14.92 -0.19 2.79
N THR A 13 15.82 -0.49 3.74
CA THR A 13 17.26 -0.46 3.50
C THR A 13 17.66 -1.52 2.47
N ARG A 14 17.13 -2.74 2.60
CA ARG A 14 17.30 -3.82 1.61
C ARG A 14 16.69 -3.49 0.25
N TYR A 15 15.60 -2.72 0.21
CA TYR A 15 14.98 -2.23 -1.03
C TYR A 15 15.85 -1.18 -1.76
N GLY A 16 16.89 -0.67 -1.10
CA GLY A 16 17.69 0.45 -1.61
C GLY A 16 16.89 1.75 -1.67
N MET A 17 15.85 1.89 -0.85
CA MET A 17 14.97 3.05 -0.80
C MET A 17 15.26 3.90 0.44
N PRO A 18 15.16 5.24 0.33
CA PRO A 18 15.44 6.12 1.46
C PRO A 18 14.35 6.02 2.53
N GLN A 19 14.74 6.24 3.78
CA GLN A 19 13.85 6.08 4.94
C GLN A 19 12.68 7.09 4.95
N TRP A 20 12.84 8.28 4.36
CA TRP A 20 11.74 9.23 4.23
C TRP A 20 10.63 8.67 3.33
N PHE A 21 10.97 7.88 2.29
CA PHE A 21 10.00 7.26 1.40
C PHE A 21 9.16 6.19 2.12
N ARG A 22 9.79 5.45 3.06
CA ARG A 22 9.07 4.54 3.98
C ARG A 22 8.00 5.27 4.78
N VAL A 23 8.36 6.43 5.34
CA VAL A 23 7.45 7.23 6.18
C VAL A 23 6.30 7.78 5.33
N ILE A 24 6.60 8.36 4.16
CA ILE A 24 5.57 8.91 3.27
C ILE A 24 4.60 7.82 2.81
N THR A 25 5.10 6.69 2.29
CA THR A 25 4.22 5.60 1.85
C THR A 25 3.38 5.04 2.99
N GLY A 26 3.93 4.93 4.20
CA GLY A 26 3.17 4.55 5.39
C GLY A 26 2.08 5.55 5.78
N LEU A 27 2.35 6.86 5.68
CA LEU A 27 1.34 7.89 5.94
C LEU A 27 0.23 7.88 4.88
N LEU A 28 0.57 7.69 3.62
CA LEU A 28 -0.40 7.59 2.54
C LEU A 28 -1.28 6.33 2.67
N GLU A 29 -0.73 5.20 3.15
CA GLU A 29 -1.53 4.00 3.47
C GLU A 29 -2.56 4.28 4.57
N ILE A 30 -2.17 5.00 5.63
CA ILE A 30 -3.09 5.38 6.70
C ILE A 30 -4.16 6.35 6.18
N ALA A 31 -3.77 7.34 5.38
CA ALA A 31 -4.70 8.27 4.76
C ALA A 31 -5.69 7.56 3.83
N GLY A 32 -5.20 6.64 2.99
CA GLY A 32 -6.05 5.82 2.12
C GLY A 32 -7.02 4.94 2.91
N ALA A 33 -6.55 4.31 3.99
CA ALA A 33 -7.42 3.53 4.88
C ALA A 33 -8.49 4.41 5.55
N ALA A 34 -8.11 5.61 6.05
CA ALA A 34 -9.06 6.55 6.63
C ALA A 34 -10.10 7.03 5.60
N LEU A 35 -9.69 7.28 4.35
CA LEU A 35 -10.59 7.63 3.25
C LEU A 35 -11.56 6.49 2.92
N LEU A 36 -11.11 5.23 2.91
CA LEU A 36 -12.00 4.09 2.72
C LEU A 36 -13.03 3.96 3.85
N VAL A 37 -12.64 4.18 5.10
CA VAL A 37 -13.55 4.18 6.25
C VAL A 37 -14.56 5.32 6.13
N ALA A 38 -14.11 6.55 5.84
CA ALA A 38 -15.01 7.68 5.61
C ALA A 38 -15.91 7.46 4.38
N GLY A 39 -15.43 6.70 3.40
CA GLY A 39 -16.16 6.33 2.20
C GLY A 39 -17.34 5.39 2.42
N ILE A 40 -17.50 4.82 3.61
CA ILE A 40 -18.72 4.11 4.00
C ILE A 40 -19.94 5.03 3.82
N TRP A 41 -19.80 6.33 4.11
CA TRP A 41 -20.84 7.35 3.98
C TRP A 41 -20.79 8.15 2.67
N ASN A 42 -19.69 8.09 1.91
CA ASN A 42 -19.51 8.85 0.68
C ASN A 42 -18.68 8.08 -0.37
N ASN A 43 -19.34 7.64 -1.45
CA ASN A 43 -18.69 6.83 -2.50
C ASN A 43 -17.52 7.55 -3.20
N SER A 44 -17.52 8.89 -3.28
CA SER A 44 -16.38 9.63 -3.85
C SER A 44 -15.10 9.46 -3.03
N LEU A 45 -15.21 9.33 -1.70
CA LEU A 45 -14.06 9.07 -0.83
C LEU A 45 -13.53 7.64 -0.99
N VAL A 46 -14.40 6.68 -1.29
CA VAL A 46 -14.01 5.31 -1.65
C VAL A 46 -13.14 5.33 -2.90
N ALA A 47 -13.55 6.08 -3.94
CA ALA A 47 -12.78 6.21 -5.16
C ALA A 47 -11.37 6.78 -4.90
N ILE A 48 -11.27 7.87 -4.14
CA ILE A 48 -9.99 8.51 -3.83
C ILE A 48 -9.10 7.58 -2.99
N GLY A 49 -9.63 7.01 -1.91
CA GLY A 49 -8.88 6.12 -1.01
C GLY A 49 -8.45 4.82 -1.69
N GLY A 50 -9.34 4.22 -2.49
CA GLY A 50 -9.08 2.98 -3.22
C GLY A 50 -7.99 3.15 -4.28
N TRP A 51 -8.06 4.21 -5.09
CA TRP A 51 -7.01 4.50 -6.08
C TRP A 51 -5.66 4.82 -5.42
N LEU A 52 -5.65 5.60 -4.34
CA LEU A 52 -4.44 5.90 -3.58
C LEU A 52 -3.76 4.61 -3.10
N LEU A 53 -4.52 3.70 -2.47
CA LEU A 53 -3.99 2.42 -1.99
C LEU A 53 -3.54 1.52 -3.14
N ALA A 54 -4.32 1.43 -4.23
CA ALA A 54 -3.97 0.62 -5.39
C ALA A 54 -2.61 1.05 -5.98
N VAL A 55 -2.36 2.35 -6.13
CA VAL A 55 -1.08 2.88 -6.64
C VAL A 55 0.08 2.52 -5.71
N ILE A 56 -0.10 2.64 -4.39
CA ILE A 56 0.94 2.28 -3.41
C ILE A 56 1.25 0.78 -3.49
N MET A 57 0.23 -0.07 -3.60
CA MET A 57 0.42 -1.52 -3.69
C MET A 57 1.08 -1.95 -5.00
N VAL A 58 0.78 -1.28 -6.12
CA VAL A 58 1.51 -1.47 -7.38
C VAL A 58 2.99 -1.13 -7.20
N GLY A 59 3.30 -0.01 -6.55
CA GLY A 59 4.67 0.34 -6.18
C GLY A 59 5.37 -0.72 -5.31
N ALA A 60 4.63 -1.33 -4.37
CA ALA A 60 5.14 -2.43 -3.55
C ALA A 60 5.43 -3.69 -4.39
N VAL A 61 4.53 -4.07 -5.30
CA VAL A 61 4.77 -5.19 -6.24
C VAL A 61 6.03 -4.94 -7.07
N ILE A 62 6.16 -3.75 -7.67
CA ILE A 62 7.34 -3.38 -8.46
C ILE A 62 8.61 -3.47 -7.62
N THR A 63 8.57 -3.03 -6.35
CA THR A 63 9.70 -3.10 -5.43
C THR A 63 10.14 -4.53 -5.20
N HIS A 64 9.21 -5.43 -4.85
CA HIS A 64 9.52 -6.84 -4.64
C HIS A 64 10.05 -7.53 -5.90
N LEU A 65 9.51 -7.20 -7.09
CA LEU A 65 10.02 -7.71 -8.36
C LEU A 65 11.45 -7.22 -8.63
N ARG A 66 11.74 -5.94 -8.37
CA ARG A 66 13.06 -5.33 -8.58
C ARG A 66 14.14 -6.00 -7.72
N ILE A 67 13.82 -6.30 -6.46
CA ILE A 67 14.77 -6.95 -5.54
C ILE A 67 14.74 -8.49 -5.61
N LYS A 68 13.97 -9.05 -6.55
CA LYS A 68 13.81 -10.50 -6.77
C LYS A 68 13.41 -11.24 -5.49
N ASP A 69 12.46 -10.66 -4.77
CA ASP A 69 11.91 -11.29 -3.57
C ASP A 69 11.19 -12.61 -3.93
N PRO A 70 11.17 -13.59 -3.00
CA PRO A 70 10.37 -14.79 -3.20
C PRO A 70 8.90 -14.40 -3.39
N VAL A 71 8.20 -15.13 -4.27
CA VAL A 71 6.79 -14.87 -4.64
C VAL A 71 5.88 -14.82 -3.42
N SER A 72 6.24 -15.53 -2.34
CA SER A 72 5.55 -15.49 -1.05
C SER A 72 5.45 -14.09 -0.42
N LYS A 73 6.42 -13.19 -0.70
CA LYS A 73 6.38 -11.78 -0.23
C LYS A 73 5.58 -10.86 -1.15
N ILE A 74 5.36 -11.24 -2.41
CA ILE A 74 4.59 -10.46 -3.40
C ILE A 74 3.08 -10.67 -3.22
N GLY A 75 2.68 -11.80 -2.63
CA GLY A 75 1.28 -12.18 -2.49
C GLY A 75 0.42 -11.14 -1.77
N MET A 76 0.93 -10.56 -0.67
CA MET A 76 0.14 -9.61 0.13
C MET A 76 -0.22 -8.33 -0.64
N PRO A 77 0.72 -7.60 -1.28
CA PRO A 77 0.38 -6.48 -2.15
C PRO A 77 -0.62 -6.82 -3.26
N ILE A 78 -0.49 -7.99 -3.90
CA ILE A 78 -1.42 -8.42 -4.95
C ILE A 78 -2.83 -8.61 -4.42
N ILE A 79 -2.98 -9.29 -3.28
CA ILE A 79 -4.29 -9.48 -2.63
C ILE A 79 -4.92 -8.13 -2.31
N LEU A 80 -4.15 -7.18 -1.79
CA LEU A 80 -4.64 -5.85 -1.47
C LEU A 80 -5.07 -5.06 -2.72
N ILE A 81 -4.35 -5.18 -3.84
CA ILE A 81 -4.79 -4.61 -5.13
C ILE A 81 -6.16 -5.18 -5.50
N ILE A 82 -6.32 -6.51 -5.47
CA ILE A 82 -7.59 -7.16 -5.82
C ILE A 82 -8.72 -6.66 -4.91
N LEU A 83 -8.50 -6.61 -3.60
CA LEU A 83 -9.50 -6.13 -2.64
C LEU A 83 -9.88 -4.67 -2.88
N THR A 84 -8.89 -3.80 -3.10
CA THR A 84 -9.18 -2.38 -3.39
C THR A 84 -9.95 -2.20 -4.69
N LEU A 85 -9.64 -2.97 -5.74
CA LEU A 85 -10.40 -2.96 -6.99
C LEU A 85 -11.83 -3.45 -6.79
N VAL A 86 -12.02 -4.56 -6.06
CA VAL A 86 -13.36 -5.08 -5.74
C VAL A 86 -14.19 -4.02 -5.03
N VAL A 87 -13.63 -3.34 -4.03
CA VAL A 87 -14.32 -2.24 -3.33
C VAL A 87 -14.68 -1.10 -4.28
N LEU A 88 -13.77 -0.72 -5.19
CA LEU A 88 -14.02 0.32 -6.20
C LEU A 88 -15.11 -0.05 -7.22
N PHE A 89 -15.30 -1.35 -7.52
CA PHE A 89 -16.34 -1.80 -8.46
C PHE A 89 -17.71 -2.03 -7.81
N ILE A 90 -17.77 -2.22 -6.49
CA ILE A 90 -19.02 -2.46 -5.75
C ILE A 90 -19.70 -1.15 -5.31
N LYS A 91 -18.91 -0.10 -5.06
CA LYS A 91 -19.37 1.20 -4.53
C LYS A 91 -19.53 2.24 -5.63
#